data_AF-A0A2V4VXB9-F1
#
_entry.id   AF-A0A2V4VXB9-F1
#
_cell.length_a   1.000
_cell.length_b   1.000
_cell.length_c   1.000
_cell.angle_alpha   90.00
_cell.angle_beta   90.00
_cell.angle_gamma   90.00
#
_symmetry.space_group_name_H-M   'P 1'
#
loop_
_entity.id
_entity.type
_entity.pdbx_description
1 polymer ?
#
loop_
_entity_poly.entity_id
_entity_poly.type
_entity_poly.pdbx_seq_one_letter_code
_entity_poly.pdbx_strand_id
1 'polypeptide(L)'
;MKKKYIAIIASVIFLVWAGSGWAINTWINASYRGTFGDMFGAVNALFSGFAFAGLIYTIAVQRQELQSQNKSIDMQTDEMKIQVSAIKMQTEELALQREAIQMQTEELALQRKAIEMQTLETARSADQLEGQKNLSNLQTAMSVVNDLIRTKNKRMEGITVSAGSGWIKGTDAFGHLSEVGLGVWVNERTLESYLNLFYYILTFINEYDLKEEQKKLLRDLLNVDTSNEELKVIYRALGNDPHRMGLFTSSGFLTRYKKIK
;
A
#
# COMPACT_ATOMS: atom_id res chain seq x y z
N MET A 1 -20.33 -55.88 45.49
CA MET A 1 -20.73 -57.29 45.64
C MET A 1 -22.03 -57.34 46.43
N LYS A 2 -23.08 -57.89 45.82
CA LYS A 2 -24.41 -57.30 45.90
C LYS A 2 -25.31 -58.13 46.82
N LYS A 3 -25.63 -57.63 48.02
CA LYS A 3 -26.69 -57.98 49.01
C LYS A 3 -27.13 -59.46 49.18
N LYS A 4 -27.39 -60.21 48.11
CA LYS A 4 -27.74 -61.63 48.08
C LYS A 4 -26.72 -62.51 48.82
N TYR A 5 -25.41 -62.29 48.62
CA TYR A 5 -24.38 -63.08 49.30
C TYR A 5 -24.36 -62.85 50.81
N ILE A 6 -24.54 -61.60 51.25
CA ILE A 6 -24.61 -61.26 52.67
C ILE A 6 -25.84 -61.92 53.31
N ALA A 7 -26.99 -61.90 52.62
CA ALA A 7 -28.21 -62.54 53.09
C ALA A 7 -28.09 -64.07 53.18
N ILE A 8 -27.46 -64.72 52.19
CA ILE A 8 -27.20 -66.17 52.21
C ILE A 8 -26.30 -66.55 53.37
N ILE A 9 -25.19 -65.83 53.57
CA ILE A 9 -24.25 -66.07 54.67
C ILE A 9 -24.95 -65.89 56.03
N ALA A 10 -25.73 -64.82 56.20
CA ALA A 10 -26.47 -64.56 57.43
C ALA A 10 -27.49 -65.68 57.73
N SER A 11 -28.22 -66.18 56.72
CA SER A 11 -29.17 -67.27 56.88
C SER A 11 -28.50 -68.59 57.25
N VAL A 12 -27.33 -68.89 56.67
CA VAL A 12 -26.55 -70.10 57.01
C VAL A 12 -26.06 -70.02 58.46
N ILE A 13 -25.51 -68.88 58.87
CA ILE A 13 -25.06 -68.67 60.26
C ILE A 13 -26.22 -68.86 61.24
N PHE A 14 -27.40 -68.30 60.94
CA PHE A 14 -28.58 -68.43 61.78
C PHE A 14 -29.07 -69.88 61.90
N LEU A 15 -29.11 -70.63 60.79
CA LEU A 15 -29.50 -72.05 60.80
C LEU A 15 -28.52 -72.92 61.59
N VAL A 16 -27.21 -72.68 61.46
CA VAL A 16 -26.17 -73.37 62.24
C VAL A 16 -26.29 -73.05 63.73
N TRP A 17 -26.57 -71.79 64.07
CA TRP A 17 -26.77 -71.37 65.46
C TRP A 17 -28.03 -72.00 66.08
N ALA A 18 -29.17 -71.94 65.39
CA ALA A 18 -30.43 -72.54 65.88
C ALA A 18 -30.34 -74.08 65.98
N GLY A 19 -29.72 -74.73 64.98
CA GLY A 19 -29.53 -76.18 64.96
C GLY A 19 -28.59 -76.68 66.07
N SER A 20 -27.51 -75.95 66.37
CA SER A 20 -26.59 -76.30 67.46
C SER A 20 -27.26 -76.19 68.83
N GLY A 21 -28.06 -75.15 69.08
CA GLY A 21 -28.85 -75.01 70.31
C GLY A 21 -29.86 -76.15 70.52
N TRP A 22 -30.53 -76.59 69.44
CA TRP A 22 -31.47 -77.72 69.49
C TRP A 22 -30.78 -79.06 69.78
N ALA A 23 -29.63 -79.34 69.15
CA ALA A 23 -28.86 -80.56 69.35
C ALA A 23 -28.28 -80.68 70.78
N ILE A 24 -27.77 -79.57 71.33
CA ILE A 24 -27.25 -79.53 72.71
C ILE A 24 -28.34 -79.84 73.74
N ASN A 25 -29.56 -79.35 73.53
CA ASN A 25 -30.67 -79.56 74.47
C ASN A 25 -31.19 -81.01 74.50
N THR A 26 -31.11 -81.73 73.37
CA THR A 26 -31.63 -83.10 73.24
C THR A 26 -30.59 -84.17 73.55
N TRP A 27 -29.31 -83.94 73.26
CA TRP A 27 -28.26 -84.97 73.34
C TRP A 27 -27.29 -84.81 74.53
N ILE A 28 -27.33 -83.70 75.28
CA ILE A 28 -26.45 -83.45 76.44
C ILE A 28 -27.27 -83.42 77.75
N ASN A 29 -26.88 -84.28 78.71
CA ASN A 29 -27.48 -84.34 80.04
C ASN A 29 -27.40 -82.98 80.78
N ALA A 30 -28.45 -82.62 81.52
CA ALA A 30 -28.60 -81.31 82.16
C ALA A 30 -27.40 -80.88 83.03
N SER A 31 -26.73 -81.83 83.68
CA SER A 31 -25.59 -81.58 84.57
C SER A 31 -24.30 -81.13 83.88
N TYR A 32 -24.14 -81.32 82.55
CA TYR A 32 -22.93 -80.97 81.79
C TYR A 32 -23.12 -79.78 80.82
N ARG A 33 -24.35 -79.25 80.69
CA ARG A 33 -24.65 -78.14 79.77
C ARG A 33 -24.01 -76.82 80.22
N GLY A 34 -23.88 -76.60 81.52
CA GLY A 34 -23.25 -75.40 82.09
C GLY A 34 -21.76 -75.30 81.75
N THR A 35 -20.99 -76.35 82.04
CA THR A 35 -19.56 -76.44 81.71
C THR A 35 -19.30 -76.41 80.21
N PHE A 36 -20.18 -77.00 79.40
CA PHE A 36 -20.11 -76.85 77.94
C PHE A 36 -20.33 -75.40 77.52
N GLY A 37 -21.34 -74.72 78.07
CA GLY A 37 -21.61 -73.30 77.86
C GLY A 37 -20.44 -72.38 78.23
N ASP A 38 -19.73 -72.67 79.33
CA ASP A 38 -18.56 -71.91 79.77
C ASP A 38 -17.40 -71.97 78.75
N MET A 39 -17.22 -73.11 78.09
CA MET A 39 -16.22 -73.26 77.00
C MET A 39 -16.60 -72.43 75.77
N PHE A 40 -17.88 -72.36 75.40
CA PHE A 40 -18.35 -71.48 74.32
C PHE A 40 -18.31 -70.00 74.71
N GLY A 41 -18.49 -69.67 75.99
CA GLY A 41 -18.30 -68.32 76.52
C GLY A 41 -16.89 -67.79 76.30
N ALA A 42 -15.88 -68.60 76.62
CA ALA A 42 -14.47 -68.27 76.36
C ALA A 42 -14.17 -68.11 74.85
N VAL A 43 -14.72 -68.99 74.01
CA VAL A 43 -14.57 -68.91 72.55
C VAL A 43 -15.27 -67.67 71.95
N ASN A 44 -16.48 -67.32 72.42
CA ASN A 44 -17.20 -66.12 71.97
C ASN A 44 -16.50 -64.83 72.40
N ALA A 45 -15.93 -64.80 73.61
CA ALA A 45 -15.12 -63.67 74.07
C ALA A 45 -13.88 -63.49 73.17
N LEU A 46 -13.24 -64.59 72.77
CA LEU A 46 -12.10 -64.57 71.84
C LEU A 46 -12.49 -64.06 70.45
N PHE A 47 -13.60 -64.54 69.86
CA PHE A 47 -14.10 -64.05 68.57
C PHE A 47 -14.50 -62.57 68.63
N SER A 48 -15.13 -62.12 69.72
CA SER A 48 -15.47 -60.71 69.94
C SER A 48 -14.21 -59.84 70.06
N GLY A 49 -13.18 -60.34 70.74
CA GLY A 49 -11.86 -59.70 70.82
C GLY A 49 -11.19 -59.56 69.45
N PHE A 50 -11.22 -60.60 68.61
CA PHE A 50 -10.71 -60.55 67.24
C PHE A 50 -11.51 -59.61 66.33
N ALA A 51 -12.84 -59.60 66.45
CA ALA A 51 -13.68 -58.66 65.69
C ALA A 51 -13.40 -57.20 66.08
N PHE A 52 -13.23 -56.94 67.37
CA PHE A 52 -12.85 -55.61 67.88
C PHE A 52 -11.44 -55.21 67.44
N ALA A 53 -10.48 -56.14 67.46
CA ALA A 53 -9.13 -55.90 66.93
C ALA A 53 -9.15 -55.60 65.41
N GLY A 54 -9.96 -56.32 64.64
CA GLY A 54 -10.18 -56.06 63.22
C GLY A 54 -10.81 -54.69 62.95
N LEU A 55 -11.77 -54.27 63.78
CA LEU A 55 -12.36 -52.92 63.71
C LEU A 55 -11.32 -51.84 63.99
N ILE A 56 -10.52 -51.98 65.06
CA ILE A 56 -9.44 -51.05 65.39
C ILE A 56 -8.43 -50.95 64.24
N TYR A 57 -8.02 -52.08 63.68
CA TYR A 57 -7.12 -52.12 62.53
C TYR A 57 -7.71 -51.34 61.34
N THR A 58 -8.99 -51.55 61.03
CA THR A 58 -9.66 -50.87 59.93
C THR A 58 -9.74 -49.36 60.17
N ILE A 59 -10.05 -48.92 61.40
CA ILE A 59 -10.05 -47.49 61.76
C ILE A 59 -8.65 -46.89 61.62
N ALA A 60 -7.60 -47.61 62.01
CA ALA A 60 -6.22 -47.16 61.85
C ALA A 60 -5.86 -46.95 60.36
N VAL A 61 -6.25 -47.88 59.49
CA VAL A 61 -6.06 -47.77 58.04
C VAL A 61 -6.86 -46.60 57.45
N GLN A 62 -8.15 -46.46 57.80
CA GLN A 62 -8.98 -45.34 57.33
C GLN A 62 -8.42 -43.98 57.75
N ARG A 63 -7.87 -43.88 58.97
CA ARG A 63 -7.22 -42.65 59.43
C ARG A 63 -5.99 -42.31 58.60
N GLN A 64 -5.19 -43.31 58.24
CA GLN A 64 -4.02 -43.14 57.37
C GLN A 64 -4.43 -42.70 55.96
N GLU A 65 -5.49 -43.30 55.39
CA GLU A 65 -6.04 -42.88 54.09
C GLU A 65 -6.53 -41.44 54.11
N LEU A 66 -7.27 -41.01 55.15
CA LEU A 66 -7.73 -39.62 55.30
C LEU A 66 -6.56 -38.64 55.42
N GLN A 67 -5.50 -39.00 56.14
CA GLN A 67 -4.29 -38.17 56.21
C GLN A 67 -3.61 -38.02 54.84
N SER A 68 -3.51 -39.12 54.09
CA SER A 68 -2.96 -39.10 52.73
C SER A 68 -3.82 -38.24 51.79
N GLN A 69 -5.15 -38.36 51.90
CA GLN A 69 -6.10 -37.59 51.11
C GLN A 69 -6.01 -36.09 51.42
N ASN A 70 -5.96 -35.70 52.70
CA ASN A 70 -5.77 -34.30 53.09
C ASN A 70 -4.46 -33.74 52.51
N LYS A 71 -3.36 -34.51 52.61
CA LYS A 71 -2.08 -34.10 52.01
C LYS A 71 -2.19 -33.90 50.49
N SER A 72 -2.94 -34.75 49.80
CA SER A 72 -3.16 -34.60 48.35
C SER A 72 -3.97 -33.34 47.99
N ILE A 73 -4.95 -32.99 48.81
CA ILE A 73 -5.77 -31.77 48.64
C ILE A 73 -4.91 -30.54 48.88
N ASP A 74 -4.06 -30.55 49.90
CA ASP A 74 -3.14 -29.44 50.21
C ASP A 74 -2.18 -29.22 49.03
N MET A 75 -1.56 -30.28 48.51
CA MET A 75 -0.68 -30.21 47.34
C MET A 75 -1.42 -29.66 46.10
N GLN A 76 -2.64 -30.15 45.84
CA GLN A 76 -3.45 -29.67 44.71
C GLN A 76 -3.84 -28.19 44.87
N THR A 77 -4.11 -27.75 46.09
CA THR A 77 -4.43 -26.36 46.39
C THR A 77 -3.24 -25.44 46.12
N ASP A 78 -2.03 -25.88 46.50
CA ASP A 78 -0.81 -25.12 46.24
C ASP A 78 -0.45 -25.07 44.76
N GLU A 79 -0.60 -26.19 44.03
CA GLU A 79 -0.47 -26.21 42.56
C GLU A 79 -1.46 -25.24 41.88
N MET A 80 -2.68 -25.17 42.38
CA MET A 80 -3.72 -24.28 41.85
C MET A 80 -3.38 -22.80 42.10
N LYS A 81 -2.83 -22.46 43.27
CA LYS A 81 -2.32 -21.09 43.53
C LYS A 81 -1.21 -20.71 42.55
N ILE A 82 -0.30 -21.64 42.26
CA ILE A 82 0.76 -21.42 41.27
C ILE A 82 0.15 -21.19 39.88
N GLN A 83 -0.82 -22.01 39.46
CA GLN A 83 -1.51 -21.83 38.17
C GLN A 83 -2.22 -20.48 38.07
N VAL A 84 -2.93 -20.05 39.13
CA VAL A 84 -3.59 -18.75 39.17
C VAL A 84 -2.58 -17.61 39.03
N SER A 85 -1.43 -17.71 39.70
CA SER A 85 -0.36 -16.72 39.57
C SER A 85 0.23 -16.69 38.16
N ALA A 86 0.42 -17.85 37.53
CA ALA A 86 0.93 -17.97 36.16
C ALA A 86 -0.06 -17.37 35.14
N ILE A 87 -1.35 -17.65 35.29
CA ILE A 87 -2.40 -17.06 34.44
C ILE A 87 -2.41 -15.53 34.61
N LYS A 88 -2.29 -15.02 35.83
CA LYS A 88 -2.26 -13.58 36.08
C LYS A 88 -1.06 -12.92 35.38
N MET A 89 0.13 -13.49 35.50
CA MET A 89 1.31 -13.02 34.78
C MET A 89 1.10 -13.05 33.26
N GLN A 90 0.52 -14.14 32.72
CA GLN A 90 0.22 -14.25 31.30
C GLN A 90 -0.78 -13.19 30.82
N THR A 91 -1.80 -12.86 31.63
CA THR A 91 -2.75 -11.79 31.29
C THR A 91 -2.12 -10.41 31.30
N GLU A 92 -1.18 -10.16 32.22
CA GLU A 92 -0.41 -8.91 32.25
C GLU A 92 0.51 -8.82 31.02
N GLU A 93 1.19 -9.92 30.66
CA GLU A 93 2.01 -9.98 29.44
C GLU A 93 1.18 -9.74 28.17
N LEU A 94 0.01 -10.36 28.06
CA LEU A 94 -0.89 -10.15 26.93
C LEU A 94 -1.40 -8.71 26.85
N ALA A 95 -1.61 -8.04 27.99
CA ALA A 95 -1.98 -6.62 28.02
C ALA A 95 -0.85 -5.75 27.46
N LEU A 96 0.39 -6.00 27.87
CA LEU A 96 1.57 -5.29 27.35
C LEU A 96 1.78 -5.56 25.85
N GLN A 97 1.60 -6.81 25.40
CA GLN A 97 1.70 -7.14 23.98
C GLN A 97 0.62 -6.41 23.15
N ARG A 98 -0.61 -6.30 23.65
CA ARG A 98 -1.67 -5.54 22.98
C ARG A 98 -1.33 -4.06 22.87
N GLU A 99 -0.80 -3.46 23.93
CA GLU A 99 -0.36 -2.07 23.93
C GLU A 99 0.79 -1.84 22.93
N ALA A 100 1.77 -2.76 22.88
CA ALA A 100 2.86 -2.72 21.90
C ALA A 100 2.36 -2.82 20.45
N ILE A 101 1.40 -3.71 20.18
CA ILE A 101 0.76 -3.83 18.87
C ILE A 101 0.02 -2.53 18.53
N GLN A 102 -0.70 -1.95 19.48
CA GLN A 102 -1.41 -0.69 19.25
C GLN A 102 -0.43 0.43 18.86
N MET A 103 0.67 0.58 19.60
CA MET A 103 1.72 1.55 19.27
C MET A 103 2.31 1.29 17.87
N GLN A 104 2.59 0.03 17.50
CA GLN A 104 3.06 -0.31 16.15
C GLN A 104 2.03 0.05 15.08
N THR A 105 0.73 -0.15 15.33
CA THR A 105 -0.31 0.23 14.37
C THR A 105 -0.40 1.75 14.18
N GLU A 106 -0.23 2.52 15.26
CA GLU A 106 -0.18 3.99 15.20
C GLU A 106 1.07 4.47 14.45
N GLU A 107 2.24 3.87 14.70
CA GLU A 107 3.47 4.16 13.98
C GLU A 107 3.32 3.88 12.47
N LEU A 108 2.75 2.74 12.11
CA LEU A 108 2.49 2.39 10.71
C LEU A 108 1.50 3.37 10.05
N ALA A 109 0.50 3.86 10.78
CA ALA A 109 -0.41 4.87 10.28
C ALA A 109 0.31 6.20 10.01
N LEU A 110 1.22 6.61 10.89
CA LEU A 110 2.06 7.80 10.70
C LEU A 110 3.00 7.64 9.50
N GLN A 111 3.67 6.48 9.38
CA GLN A 111 4.55 6.19 8.24
C GLN A 111 3.78 6.23 6.91
N ARG A 112 2.57 5.67 6.86
CA ARG A 112 1.70 5.74 5.66
C ARG A 112 1.39 7.19 5.28
N LYS A 113 1.05 8.03 6.26
CA LYS A 113 0.78 9.45 6.03
C LYS A 113 2.02 10.20 5.54
N ALA A 114 3.21 9.86 6.06
CA ALA A 114 4.47 10.45 5.60
C ALA A 114 4.78 10.07 4.14
N ILE A 115 4.58 8.80 3.77
CA ILE A 115 4.73 8.34 2.38
C ILE A 115 3.74 9.06 1.47
N GLU A 116 2.47 9.20 1.87
CA GLU A 116 1.46 9.92 1.10
C GLU A 116 1.87 11.38 0.86
N MET A 117 2.32 12.10 1.89
CA MET A 117 2.84 13.47 1.73
C MET A 117 4.04 13.51 0.79
N GLN A 118 4.98 12.58 0.91
CA GLN A 118 6.13 12.50 0.02
C GLN A 118 5.71 12.26 -1.43
N THR A 119 4.70 11.41 -1.68
CA THR A 119 4.18 11.18 -3.04
C THR A 119 3.51 12.41 -3.63
N LEU A 120 2.84 13.22 -2.81
CA LEU A 120 2.24 14.47 -3.24
C LEU A 120 3.31 15.52 -3.57
N GLU A 121 4.35 15.61 -2.74
CA GLU A 121 5.48 16.52 -2.98
C GLU A 121 6.27 16.17 -4.23
N THR A 122 6.50 14.87 -4.50
CA THR A 122 7.17 14.44 -5.73
C THR A 122 6.33 14.72 -6.96
N ALA A 123 5.01 14.50 -6.92
CA ALA A 123 4.10 14.87 -8.00
C ALA A 123 4.15 16.39 -8.29
N ARG A 124 4.04 17.22 -7.24
CA ARG A 124 4.15 18.68 -7.38
C ARG A 124 5.50 19.12 -7.94
N SER A 125 6.58 18.49 -7.49
CA SER A 125 7.93 18.80 -7.96
C SER A 125 8.10 18.42 -9.44
N ALA A 126 7.53 17.28 -9.87
CA ALA A 126 7.51 16.86 -11.26
C ALA A 126 6.74 17.84 -12.15
N ASP A 127 5.54 18.26 -11.73
CA ASP A 127 4.75 19.29 -12.45
C ASP A 127 5.51 20.61 -12.57
N GLN A 128 6.18 21.04 -11.48
CA GLN A 128 6.99 22.25 -11.48
C GLN A 128 8.17 22.15 -12.45
N LEU A 129 8.87 21.01 -12.48
CA LEU A 129 9.97 20.77 -13.40
C LEU A 129 9.50 20.75 -14.86
N GLU A 130 8.35 20.16 -15.14
CA GLU A 130 7.76 20.18 -16.47
C GLU A 130 7.41 21.62 -16.90
N GLY A 131 6.81 22.41 -16.01
CA GLY A 131 6.55 23.82 -16.22
C GLY A 131 7.83 24.61 -16.51
N GLN A 132 8.89 24.39 -15.74
CA GLN A 132 10.19 25.02 -15.96
C GLN A 132 10.82 24.63 -17.30
N LYS A 133 10.78 23.35 -17.66
CA LYS A 133 11.27 22.85 -18.95
C LYS A 133 10.52 23.50 -20.11
N ASN A 134 9.19 23.56 -20.02
CA ASN A 134 8.34 24.18 -21.04
C ASN A 134 8.65 25.66 -21.22
N LEU A 135 8.88 26.39 -20.12
CA LEU A 135 9.29 27.80 -20.16
C LEU A 135 10.69 27.98 -20.77
N SER A 136 11.66 27.16 -20.34
CA SER A 136 13.03 27.18 -20.84
C SER A 136 13.09 26.88 -22.34
N ASN A 137 12.32 25.89 -22.82
CA ASN A 137 12.21 25.55 -24.23
C ASN A 137 11.62 26.72 -25.04
N LEU A 138 10.56 27.36 -24.52
CA LEU A 138 9.99 28.54 -25.17
C LEU A 138 10.99 29.68 -25.24
N GLN A 139 11.70 29.99 -24.15
CA GLN A 139 12.72 31.04 -24.11
C GLN A 139 13.84 30.77 -25.12
N THR A 140 14.29 29.52 -25.22
CA THR A 140 15.29 29.09 -26.20
C THR A 140 14.79 29.30 -27.63
N ALA A 141 13.57 28.83 -27.93
CA ALA A 141 12.97 29.01 -29.25
C ALA A 141 12.76 30.48 -29.59
N MET A 142 12.29 31.30 -28.65
CA MET A 142 12.14 32.75 -28.82
C MET A 142 13.47 33.41 -29.13
N SER A 143 14.54 33.07 -28.41
CA SER A 143 15.88 33.59 -28.67
C SER A 143 16.35 33.23 -30.08
N VAL A 144 16.22 31.96 -30.47
CA VAL A 144 16.61 31.49 -31.81
C VAL A 144 15.80 32.20 -32.89
N VAL A 145 14.48 32.28 -32.74
CA VAL A 145 13.61 32.98 -33.71
C VAL A 145 13.97 34.46 -33.82
N ASN A 146 14.22 35.16 -32.71
CA ASN A 146 14.64 36.55 -32.72
C ASN A 146 15.97 36.75 -33.46
N ASP A 147 16.94 35.85 -33.26
CA ASP A 147 18.23 35.94 -33.94
C ASP A 147 18.14 35.58 -35.44
N LEU A 148 17.28 34.63 -35.78
CA LEU A 148 16.98 34.31 -37.18
C LEU A 148 16.27 35.48 -37.87
N ILE A 149 15.33 36.15 -37.20
CA ILE A 149 14.65 37.37 -37.68
C ILE A 149 15.65 38.50 -37.89
N ARG A 150 16.55 38.73 -36.92
CA ARG A 150 17.61 39.73 -37.06
C ARG A 150 18.50 39.44 -38.27
N THR A 151 18.80 38.16 -38.50
CA THR A 151 19.58 37.72 -39.66
C THR A 151 18.79 37.87 -40.97
N LYS A 152 17.48 37.59 -40.96
CA LYS A 152 16.54 37.83 -42.08
C LYS A 152 16.53 39.30 -42.46
N ASN A 153 16.37 40.19 -41.49
CA ASN A 153 16.37 41.64 -41.70
C ASN A 153 17.74 42.11 -42.23
N LYS A 154 18.86 41.58 -41.73
CA LYS A 154 20.18 41.89 -42.28
C LYS A 154 20.36 41.42 -43.73
N ARG A 155 19.81 40.26 -44.11
CA ARG A 155 19.81 39.79 -45.51
C ARG A 155 18.93 40.67 -46.40
N MET A 156 17.81 41.14 -45.86
CA MET A 156 16.91 42.08 -46.54
C MET A 156 17.66 43.34 -46.96
N GLU A 157 18.42 43.95 -46.04
CA GLU A 157 19.25 45.15 -46.30
C GLU A 157 20.27 44.96 -47.44
N GLY A 158 20.70 43.72 -47.70
CA GLY A 158 21.65 43.39 -48.76
C GLY A 158 21.02 43.19 -50.14
N ILE A 159 19.69 43.19 -50.25
CA ILE A 159 18.98 42.99 -51.53
C ILE A 159 19.04 44.28 -52.34
N THR A 160 19.35 44.17 -53.63
CA THR A 160 19.44 45.27 -54.58
C THR A 160 18.58 45.02 -55.81
N VAL A 161 17.85 46.05 -56.25
CA VAL A 161 16.89 46.00 -57.36
C VAL A 161 17.11 47.18 -58.30
N SER A 162 16.97 46.97 -59.61
CA SER A 162 17.03 48.05 -60.60
C SER A 162 15.77 48.90 -60.58
N ALA A 163 15.91 50.22 -60.51
CA ALA A 163 14.78 51.14 -60.65
C ALA A 163 15.20 52.36 -61.51
N GLY A 164 14.57 52.52 -62.67
CA GLY A 164 14.93 53.59 -63.62
C GLY A 164 16.40 53.50 -64.05
N SER A 165 17.19 54.54 -63.75
CA SER A 165 18.63 54.60 -64.05
C SER A 165 19.54 54.21 -62.88
N GLY A 166 18.99 53.74 -61.74
CA GLY A 166 19.75 53.48 -60.51
C GLY A 166 19.41 52.16 -59.82
N TRP A 167 20.01 51.97 -58.64
CA TRP A 167 19.85 50.79 -57.80
C TRP A 167 19.23 51.18 -56.46
N ILE A 168 18.17 50.47 -56.06
CA ILE A 168 17.53 50.61 -54.76
C ILE A 168 17.91 49.39 -53.91
N LYS A 169 18.04 49.56 -52.60
CA LYS A 169 18.44 48.49 -51.67
C LYS A 169 17.52 48.36 -50.46
N GLY A 170 17.60 47.24 -49.76
CA GLY A 170 16.96 47.04 -48.47
C GLY A 170 15.44 47.13 -48.51
N THR A 171 14.85 47.80 -47.52
CA THR A 171 13.39 47.99 -47.40
C THR A 171 12.80 48.65 -48.65
N ASP A 172 13.46 49.67 -49.19
CA ASP A 172 13.00 50.39 -50.38
C ASP A 172 12.99 49.47 -51.62
N ALA A 173 13.90 48.50 -51.68
CA ALA A 173 13.92 47.51 -52.75
C ALA A 173 12.71 46.57 -52.66
N PHE A 174 12.30 46.17 -51.45
CA PHE A 174 11.06 45.40 -51.25
C PHE A 174 9.82 46.22 -51.56
N GLY A 175 9.80 47.51 -51.19
CA GLY A 175 8.75 48.44 -51.59
C GLY A 175 8.59 48.47 -53.11
N HIS A 176 9.69 48.70 -53.84
CA HIS A 176 9.68 48.71 -55.30
C HIS A 176 9.21 47.37 -55.90
N LEU A 177 9.77 46.23 -55.45
CA LEU A 177 9.35 44.89 -55.91
C LEU A 177 7.88 44.58 -55.61
N SER A 178 7.33 45.13 -54.52
CA SER A 178 5.92 44.97 -54.17
C SER A 178 4.99 45.69 -55.16
N GLU A 179 5.46 46.76 -55.79
CA GLU A 179 4.71 47.53 -56.80
C GLU A 179 4.90 46.94 -58.20
N VAL A 180 6.15 46.78 -58.64
CA VAL A 180 6.47 46.41 -60.04
C VAL A 180 6.55 44.91 -60.29
N GLY A 181 6.63 44.09 -59.23
CA GLY A 181 6.76 42.63 -59.32
C GLY A 181 8.19 42.15 -59.50
N LEU A 182 8.36 40.83 -59.71
CA LEU A 182 9.66 40.15 -59.85
C LEU A 182 10.20 40.17 -61.30
N GLY A 183 9.62 40.98 -62.19
CA GLY A 183 10.04 41.10 -63.60
C GLY A 183 11.19 42.10 -63.82
N VAL A 184 11.62 42.81 -62.78
CA VAL A 184 12.78 43.71 -62.79
C VAL A 184 14.04 42.99 -62.34
N TRP A 185 15.21 43.51 -62.71
CA TRP A 185 16.47 42.91 -62.25
C TRP A 185 16.57 43.01 -60.73
N VAL A 186 16.79 41.87 -60.10
CA VAL A 186 17.08 41.73 -58.67
C VAL A 186 18.25 40.77 -58.52
N ASN A 187 19.08 40.98 -57.50
CA ASN A 187 20.11 40.01 -57.17
C ASN A 187 19.46 38.72 -56.62
N GLU A 188 19.22 37.76 -57.51
CA GLU A 188 18.51 36.51 -57.23
C GLU A 188 19.13 35.74 -56.06
N ARG A 189 20.46 35.69 -55.96
CA ARG A 189 21.16 35.01 -54.87
C ARG A 189 20.80 35.61 -53.50
N THR A 190 20.75 36.94 -53.40
CA THR A 190 20.40 37.62 -52.15
C THR A 190 18.92 37.46 -51.81
N LEU A 191 18.04 37.52 -52.81
CA LEU A 191 16.60 37.33 -52.65
C LEU A 191 16.28 35.88 -52.23
N GLU A 192 16.88 34.89 -52.88
CA GLU A 192 16.70 33.49 -52.54
C GLU A 192 17.24 33.18 -51.13
N SER A 193 18.41 33.72 -50.77
CA SER A 193 18.97 33.58 -49.43
C SER A 193 18.05 34.16 -48.35
N TYR A 194 17.39 35.28 -48.63
CA TYR A 194 16.37 35.87 -47.76
C TYR A 194 15.14 34.98 -47.64
N LEU A 195 14.57 34.53 -48.77
CA LEU A 195 13.38 33.69 -48.80
C LEU A 195 13.62 32.35 -48.11
N ASN A 196 14.76 31.72 -48.35
CA ASN A 196 15.14 30.47 -47.70
C ASN A 196 15.22 30.64 -46.17
N LEU A 197 15.73 31.77 -45.68
CA LEU A 197 15.76 32.04 -44.25
C LEU A 197 14.38 32.29 -43.67
N PHE A 198 13.52 33.03 -44.37
CA PHE A 198 12.13 33.23 -43.95
C PHE A 198 11.39 31.90 -43.78
N TYR A 199 11.47 31.02 -44.79
CA TYR A 199 10.83 29.71 -44.70
C TYR A 199 11.52 28.79 -43.69
N TYR A 200 12.83 28.89 -43.51
CA TYR A 200 13.54 28.17 -42.45
C TYR A 200 13.04 28.55 -41.06
N ILE A 201 12.74 29.83 -40.80
CA ILE A 201 12.13 30.25 -39.52
C ILE A 201 10.77 29.59 -39.34
N LEU A 202 9.94 29.56 -40.38
CA LEU A 202 8.62 28.90 -40.30
C LEU A 202 8.74 27.39 -40.06
N THR A 203 9.66 26.71 -40.75
CA THR A 203 9.96 25.30 -40.55
C THR A 203 10.44 25.05 -39.11
N PHE A 204 11.39 25.86 -38.63
CA PHE A 204 11.88 25.78 -37.25
C PHE A 204 10.73 25.89 -36.24
N ILE A 205 9.87 26.92 -36.37
CA ILE A 205 8.74 27.09 -35.45
C ILE A 205 7.76 25.90 -35.53
N ASN A 206 7.54 25.35 -36.72
CA ASN A 206 6.61 24.24 -36.90
C ASN A 206 7.14 22.92 -36.31
N GLU A 207 8.43 22.65 -36.47
CA GLU A 207 9.08 21.40 -36.06
C GLU A 207 9.57 21.39 -34.61
N TYR A 208 9.85 22.56 -34.02
CA TYR A 208 10.36 22.65 -32.66
C TYR A 208 9.33 22.13 -31.63
N ASP A 209 9.80 21.42 -30.61
CA ASP A 209 8.96 20.73 -29.62
C ASP A 209 8.33 21.72 -28.61
N LEU A 210 7.21 22.32 -29.04
CA LEU A 210 6.42 23.29 -28.29
C LEU A 210 4.92 23.04 -28.46
N LYS A 211 4.14 23.53 -27.50
CA LYS A 211 2.67 23.55 -27.61
C LYS A 211 2.25 24.48 -28.74
N GLU A 212 1.12 24.20 -29.39
CA GLU A 212 0.65 25.00 -30.52
C GLU A 212 0.39 26.48 -30.19
N GLU A 213 -0.01 26.78 -28.95
CA GLU A 213 -0.15 28.16 -28.46
C GLU A 213 1.20 28.90 -28.46
N GLN A 214 2.26 28.23 -28.05
CA GLN A 214 3.62 28.75 -28.03
C GLN A 214 4.18 28.91 -29.45
N LYS A 215 3.95 27.92 -30.33
CA LYS A 215 4.30 28.04 -31.76
C LYS A 215 3.55 29.19 -32.42
N LYS A 216 2.26 29.38 -32.09
CA LYS A 216 1.46 30.50 -32.58
C LYS A 216 2.07 31.84 -32.16
N LEU A 217 2.48 32.00 -30.90
CA LEU A 217 3.18 33.22 -30.45
C LEU A 217 4.43 33.52 -31.29
N LEU A 218 5.25 32.51 -31.59
CA LEU A 218 6.45 32.68 -32.43
C LEU A 218 6.09 33.04 -33.88
N ARG A 219 5.04 32.42 -34.44
CA ARG A 219 4.51 32.78 -35.78
C ARG A 219 4.00 34.20 -35.80
N ASP A 220 3.28 34.63 -34.77
CA ASP A 220 2.77 35.99 -34.63
C ASP A 220 3.92 37.00 -34.51
N LEU A 221 5.01 36.65 -33.81
CA LEU A 221 6.22 37.48 -33.74
C LEU A 221 6.85 37.69 -35.11
N LEU A 222 7.06 36.61 -35.89
CA LEU A 222 7.56 36.73 -37.27
C LEU A 222 6.59 37.52 -38.16
N ASN A 223 5.28 37.34 -37.95
CA ASN A 223 4.25 38.05 -38.70
C ASN A 223 4.33 39.55 -38.44
N VAL A 224 4.41 39.97 -37.17
CA VAL A 224 4.56 41.38 -36.81
C VAL A 224 5.84 42.00 -37.37
N ASP A 225 6.96 41.26 -37.39
CA ASP A 225 8.24 41.73 -37.97
C ASP A 225 8.18 41.86 -39.50
N THR A 226 7.39 41.04 -40.19
CA THR A 226 7.32 41.05 -41.66
C THR A 226 6.44 42.19 -42.15
N SER A 227 6.98 43.13 -42.94
CA SER A 227 6.20 44.23 -43.53
C SER A 227 5.18 43.76 -44.58
N ASN A 228 4.25 44.63 -44.98
CA ASN A 228 3.24 44.31 -45.99
C ASN A 228 3.88 44.16 -47.38
N GLU A 229 4.90 44.96 -47.65
CA GLU A 229 5.72 45.01 -48.85
C GLU A 229 6.53 43.71 -48.96
N GLU A 230 7.23 43.32 -47.88
CA GLU A 230 7.88 42.01 -47.76
C GLU A 230 6.90 40.88 -48.05
N LEU A 231 5.73 40.91 -47.43
CA LEU A 231 4.73 39.87 -47.56
C LEU A 231 4.25 39.69 -49.01
N LYS A 232 4.05 40.79 -49.74
CA LYS A 232 3.69 40.76 -51.16
C LYS A 232 4.79 40.13 -52.02
N VAL A 233 6.05 40.46 -51.75
CA VAL A 233 7.20 39.89 -52.46
C VAL A 233 7.36 38.40 -52.15
N ILE A 234 7.30 38.01 -50.88
CA ILE A 234 7.37 36.61 -50.43
C ILE A 234 6.27 35.78 -51.09
N TYR A 235 5.04 36.30 -51.16
CA TYR A 235 3.92 35.60 -51.79
C TYR A 235 4.14 35.40 -53.30
N ARG A 236 4.59 36.44 -54.01
CA ARG A 236 4.90 36.33 -55.45
C ARG A 236 6.04 35.36 -55.73
N ALA A 237 7.00 35.26 -54.81
CA ALA A 237 8.14 34.35 -54.90
C ALA A 237 7.83 32.89 -54.49
N LEU A 238 6.63 32.58 -53.99
CA LEU A 238 6.22 31.21 -53.66
C LEU A 238 6.23 30.27 -54.88
N GLY A 239 5.90 30.81 -56.06
CA GLY A 239 5.72 30.00 -57.27
C GLY A 239 4.77 28.82 -57.03
N ASN A 240 5.21 27.62 -57.41
CA ASN A 240 4.48 26.35 -57.25
C ASN A 240 5.04 25.46 -56.12
N ASP A 241 5.70 26.02 -55.08
CA ASP A 241 6.22 25.22 -53.96
C ASP A 241 5.09 24.87 -52.95
N PRO A 242 4.62 23.60 -52.88
CA PRO A 242 3.50 23.23 -52.03
C PRO A 242 3.87 23.25 -50.55
N HIS A 243 5.14 22.99 -50.21
CA HIS A 243 5.62 22.95 -48.83
C HIS A 243 5.67 24.36 -48.25
N ARG A 244 6.28 25.31 -48.98
CA ARG A 244 6.30 26.73 -48.59
C ARG A 244 4.89 27.31 -48.52
N MET A 245 4.02 26.95 -49.46
CA MET A 245 2.62 27.37 -49.44
C MET A 245 1.87 26.85 -48.20
N GLY A 246 2.14 25.60 -47.81
CA GLY A 246 1.61 24.99 -46.59
C GLY A 246 2.02 25.76 -45.33
N LEU A 247 3.33 26.01 -45.17
CA LEU A 247 3.87 26.80 -44.04
C LEU A 247 3.33 28.24 -44.00
N PHE A 248 3.24 28.88 -45.17
CA PHE A 248 2.73 30.24 -45.31
C PHE A 248 1.24 30.34 -44.94
N THR A 249 0.47 29.30 -45.27
CA THR A 249 -0.96 29.24 -44.96
C THR A 249 -1.20 28.93 -43.48
N SER A 250 -0.55 27.88 -42.96
CA SER A 250 -0.70 27.45 -41.57
C SER A 250 -0.23 28.52 -40.56
N SER A 251 0.70 29.38 -41.00
CA SER A 251 1.21 30.48 -40.18
C SER A 251 0.44 31.80 -40.31
N GLY A 252 -0.72 31.79 -40.99
CA GLY A 252 -1.62 32.94 -41.08
C GLY A 252 -1.17 34.06 -42.02
N PHE A 253 -0.02 33.93 -42.68
CA PHE A 253 0.48 34.90 -43.65
C PHE A 253 -0.41 35.03 -44.88
N LEU A 254 -0.99 33.92 -45.36
CA LEU A 254 -1.96 33.96 -46.47
C LEU A 254 -3.20 34.79 -46.10
N THR A 255 -3.68 34.65 -44.87
CA THR A 255 -4.84 35.41 -44.38
C THR A 255 -4.53 36.90 -44.31
N ARG A 256 -3.34 37.28 -43.82
CA ARG A 256 -2.90 38.68 -43.81
C ARG A 256 -2.73 39.23 -45.23
N TYR A 257 -2.06 38.48 -46.12
CA TYR A 257 -1.85 38.88 -47.51
C TYR A 257 -3.18 39.20 -48.22
N LYS A 258 -4.21 38.37 -48.03
CA LYS A 258 -5.55 38.61 -48.61
C LYS A 258 -6.21 39.91 -48.14
N LYS A 259 -5.85 40.43 -46.96
CA LYS A 259 -6.40 41.68 -46.40
C LYS A 259 -5.70 42.94 -46.89
N ILE A 260 -4.45 42.81 -47.35
CA ILE A 260 -3.60 43.93 -47.79
C ILE A 260 -3.41 43.99 -49.32
N LYS A 261 -4.09 43.08 -50.03
CA LYS A 261 -4.08 42.98 -51.49
C LYS A 261 -4.77 44.17 -52.14
#